data_AF-A0A485KNT2-F1
#
_entry.id   AF-A0A485KNT2-F1
#
_cell.length_a   1.000
_cell.length_b   1.000
_cell.length_c   1.000
_cell.angle_alpha   90.00
_cell.angle_beta   90.00
_cell.angle_gamma   90.00
#
_symmetry.space_group_name_H-M   'P 1'
#
loop_
_entity.id
_entity.type
_entity.pdbx_description
1 polymer ?
#
loop_
_entity_poly.entity_id
_entity_poly.type
_entity_poly.pdbx_seq_one_letter_code
_entity_poly.pdbx_strand_id
1 'polypeptide(L)'
;MPITMATPTGCHAACGLYIQDEASFFRVFEAFVKSEALGSLQRVWNLASTFKRRRVWPELQFIELETSDHAADIFAVAPFYPAVVFVGVNDNKLMQSFLTPSTPVAWHSSTRKYLPKPWDAWYSRLATLNLVLLHEEGRADTVDVMVAHLPQYMHLQSIELAFCRVFSLTPILQFVRHLTLTTLAPNYTRTRLQTTTTRVGSTWPSRPSTFKI
;
A
#
# COMPACT_ATOMS: atom_id res chain seq x y z
N MET A 1 42.01 -27.87 -5.59
CA MET A 1 41.20 -26.66 -5.84
C MET A 1 39.74 -27.04 -5.64
N PRO A 2 39.00 -26.45 -4.68
CA PRO A 2 37.60 -26.77 -4.48
C PRO A 2 36.75 -26.12 -5.59
N ILE A 3 35.86 -26.92 -6.19
CA ILE A 3 34.89 -26.46 -7.18
C ILE A 3 33.71 -25.87 -6.40
N THR A 4 33.64 -24.54 -6.32
CA THR A 4 32.50 -23.84 -5.75
C THR A 4 31.34 -23.93 -6.74
N MET A 5 30.43 -24.89 -6.56
CA MET A 5 29.19 -24.96 -7.31
C MET A 5 28.30 -23.78 -6.90
N ALA A 6 28.12 -22.81 -7.81
CA ALA A 6 27.14 -21.76 -7.66
C ALA A 6 25.73 -22.38 -7.76
N THR A 7 25.08 -22.61 -6.63
CA THR A 7 23.67 -23.01 -6.59
C THR A 7 22.81 -21.83 -7.06
N PRO A 8 21.87 -22.04 -8.00
CA PRO A 8 20.98 -20.99 -8.46
C PRO A 8 20.10 -20.51 -7.30
N THR A 9 20.37 -19.32 -6.80
CA THR A 9 19.75 -18.70 -5.61
C THR A 9 18.27 -18.35 -5.77
N GLY A 10 17.62 -18.73 -6.87
CA GLY A 10 16.28 -18.24 -7.24
C GLY A 10 15.10 -19.17 -6.93
N CYS A 11 15.29 -20.48 -6.76
CA CYS A 11 14.17 -21.43 -6.70
C CYS A 11 13.56 -21.64 -5.31
N HIS A 12 14.28 -21.36 -4.22
CA HIS A 12 13.81 -21.65 -2.86
C HIS A 12 12.73 -20.67 -2.37
N ALA A 13 12.77 -19.40 -2.80
CA ALA A 13 11.77 -18.41 -2.40
C ALA A 13 10.38 -18.72 -3.00
N ALA A 14 10.33 -19.36 -4.17
CA ALA A 14 9.08 -19.67 -4.86
C ALA A 14 8.25 -20.77 -4.15
N CYS A 15 8.90 -21.74 -3.49
CA CYS A 15 8.19 -22.83 -2.82
C CYS A 15 7.41 -22.36 -1.58
N GLY A 16 7.91 -21.32 -0.89
CA GLY A 16 7.23 -20.76 0.28
C GLY A 16 5.85 -20.19 -0.06
N LEU A 17 5.70 -19.58 -1.23
CA LEU A 17 4.47 -18.90 -1.68
C LEU A 17 3.27 -19.86 -1.86
N TYR A 18 3.49 -21.17 -1.93
CA TYR A 18 2.41 -22.16 -2.02
C TYR A 18 1.79 -22.50 -0.66
N ILE A 19 2.43 -22.15 0.46
CA ILE A 19 1.91 -22.41 1.80
C ILE A 19 1.05 -21.22 2.24
N GLN A 20 -0.25 -21.28 2.00
CA GLN A 20 -1.17 -20.18 2.34
C GLN A 20 -1.31 -19.95 3.85
N ASP A 21 -1.17 -21.01 4.65
CA ASP A 21 -1.36 -20.95 6.11
C ASP A 21 -0.08 -20.53 6.85
N GLU A 22 -0.18 -19.48 7.67
CA GLU A 22 0.92 -18.94 8.49
C GLU A 22 1.55 -20.02 9.39
N ALA A 23 0.71 -20.81 10.08
CA ALA A 23 1.22 -21.81 11.02
C ALA A 23 2.01 -22.92 10.32
N SER A 24 1.52 -23.36 9.16
CA SER A 24 2.17 -24.36 8.31
C SER A 24 3.50 -23.84 7.75
N PHE A 25 3.54 -22.59 7.29
CA PHE A 25 4.77 -21.96 6.78
C PHE A 25 5.87 -21.94 7.84
N PHE A 26 5.56 -21.44 9.03
CA PHE A 26 6.55 -21.36 10.11
C PHE A 26 6.90 -22.72 10.72
N ARG A 27 6.00 -23.72 10.66
CA ARG A 27 6.33 -25.09 11.06
C ARG A 27 7.39 -25.71 10.14
N VAL A 28 7.34 -25.44 8.84
CA VAL A 28 8.39 -25.85 7.90
C VAL A 28 9.71 -25.20 8.30
N PHE A 29 9.72 -23.89 8.57
CA PHE A 29 10.93 -23.20 8.98
C PHE A 29 11.53 -23.80 10.26
N GLU A 30 10.70 -24.05 11.26
CA GLU A 30 11.10 -24.61 12.56
C GLU A 30 11.81 -25.96 12.41
N ALA A 31 11.37 -26.81 11.47
CA ALA A 31 12.03 -28.07 11.17
C ALA A 31 13.47 -27.91 10.65
N PHE A 32 13.79 -26.75 10.07
CA PHE A 32 15.10 -26.45 9.47
C PHE A 32 15.94 -25.43 10.26
N VAL A 33 15.46 -24.85 11.37
CA VAL A 33 16.18 -23.82 12.16
C VAL A 33 17.56 -24.27 12.64
N LYS A 34 17.72 -25.56 12.93
CA LYS A 34 19.01 -26.13 13.40
C LYS A 34 19.89 -26.65 12.25
N SER A 35 19.48 -26.41 11.01
CA SER A 35 20.18 -26.86 9.82
C SER A 35 20.62 -25.67 8.97
N GLU A 36 21.67 -25.84 8.18
CA GLU A 36 22.08 -24.83 7.20
C GLU A 36 21.11 -24.73 6.01
N ALA A 37 20.07 -25.57 5.96
CA ALA A 37 19.13 -25.66 4.84
C ALA A 37 18.27 -24.40 4.64
N LEU A 38 18.09 -23.56 5.67
CA LEU A 38 17.34 -22.31 5.53
C LEU A 38 18.10 -21.25 4.71
N GLY A 39 19.44 -21.29 4.70
CA GLY A 39 20.25 -20.31 3.98
C GLY A 39 19.82 -18.86 4.27
N SER A 40 19.45 -18.11 3.23
CA SER A 40 19.00 -16.71 3.37
C SER A 40 17.64 -16.56 4.07
N LEU A 41 16.79 -17.60 4.06
CA LEU A 41 15.51 -17.60 4.78
C LEU A 41 15.69 -17.64 6.31
N GLN A 42 16.89 -17.94 6.80
CA GLN A 42 17.22 -17.78 8.22
C GLN A 42 16.96 -16.35 8.70
N ARG A 43 17.16 -15.34 7.84
CA ARG A 43 16.86 -13.94 8.19
C ARG A 43 15.37 -13.68 8.33
N VAL A 44 14.54 -14.32 7.50
CA VAL A 44 13.07 -14.26 7.63
C VAL A 44 12.63 -14.89 8.95
N TRP A 45 13.23 -16.02 9.34
CA TRP A 45 12.99 -16.63 10.64
C TRP A 45 13.35 -15.71 11.81
N ASN A 46 14.54 -15.11 11.77
CA ASN A 46 15.01 -14.17 12.80
C ASN A 46 14.12 -12.92 12.86
N LEU A 47 13.63 -12.45 11.73
CA LEU A 47 12.69 -11.34 11.70
C LEU A 47 11.36 -11.74 12.35
N ALA A 48 10.86 -12.95 12.11
CA ALA A 48 9.63 -13.46 12.71
C ALA A 48 9.73 -13.82 14.20
N SER A 49 10.93 -13.85 14.79
CA SER A 49 11.10 -13.92 16.25
C SER A 49 11.03 -12.53 16.89
N THR A 50 11.30 -11.47 16.12
CA THR A 50 11.24 -10.08 16.55
C THR A 50 9.86 -9.47 16.31
N PHE A 51 9.29 -9.74 15.14
CA PHE A 51 7.98 -9.28 14.71
C PHE A 51 6.93 -10.40 14.82
N LYS A 52 5.65 -10.04 14.96
CA LYS A 52 4.57 -11.05 14.88
C LYS A 52 4.63 -11.75 13.52
N ARG A 53 4.54 -13.07 13.51
CA ARG A 53 4.58 -13.92 12.30
C ARG A 53 3.64 -13.44 11.18
N ARG A 54 2.40 -13.07 11.51
CA ARG A 54 1.43 -12.42 10.59
C ARG A 54 1.88 -11.11 9.90
N ARG A 55 2.96 -10.48 10.38
CA ARG A 55 3.57 -9.28 9.79
C ARG A 55 4.76 -9.61 8.89
N VAL A 56 5.18 -10.87 8.86
CA VAL A 56 6.30 -11.38 8.07
C VAL A 56 5.80 -12.38 7.03
N TRP A 57 4.53 -12.81 7.11
CA TRP A 57 3.91 -13.75 6.18
C TRP A 57 2.42 -13.44 5.99
N PRO A 58 1.87 -13.53 4.77
CA PRO A 58 2.57 -13.71 3.48
C PRO A 58 3.27 -12.44 2.97
N GLU A 59 2.95 -11.31 3.57
CA GLU A 59 3.51 -10.00 3.23
C GLU A 59 4.41 -9.50 4.37
N LEU A 60 5.44 -8.74 4.00
CA LEU A 60 6.28 -8.07 4.97
C LEU A 60 5.66 -6.73 5.33
N GLN A 61 5.01 -6.67 6.50
CA GLN A 61 4.24 -5.53 6.98
C GLN A 61 4.89 -4.83 8.17
N PHE A 62 5.16 -3.53 8.02
CA PHE A 62 5.63 -2.65 9.08
C PHE A 62 4.52 -1.73 9.54
N ILE A 63 3.98 -2.02 10.71
CA ILE A 63 2.91 -1.23 11.31
C ILE A 63 3.53 -0.30 12.34
N GLU A 64 3.35 1.00 12.14
CA GLU A 64 3.66 2.04 13.13
C GLU A 64 5.13 2.08 13.58
N LEU A 65 6.07 1.71 12.71
CA LEU A 65 7.51 1.60 13.01
C LEU A 65 8.12 2.92 13.50
N GLU A 66 8.98 2.83 14.53
CA GLU A 66 9.56 4.02 15.20
C GLU A 66 11.09 4.07 15.16
N THR A 67 11.78 2.93 14.95
CA THR A 67 13.24 2.84 14.94
C THR A 67 13.77 2.07 13.72
N SER A 68 15.04 2.30 13.40
CA SER A 68 15.76 1.64 12.31
C SER A 68 16.57 0.41 12.74
N ASP A 69 16.33 -0.12 13.95
CA ASP A 69 17.18 -1.15 14.55
C ASP A 69 17.23 -2.45 13.73
N HIS A 70 16.18 -2.71 12.96
CA HIS A 70 16.05 -3.89 12.10
C HIS A 70 16.33 -3.60 10.63
N ALA A 71 16.90 -2.44 10.29
CA ALA A 71 17.08 -2.01 8.91
C ALA A 71 17.87 -3.00 8.07
N ALA A 72 18.98 -3.52 8.60
CA ALA A 72 19.84 -4.47 7.90
C ALA A 72 19.13 -5.82 7.62
N ASP A 73 18.35 -6.33 8.58
CA ASP A 73 17.62 -7.58 8.41
C ASP A 73 16.49 -7.42 7.40
N ILE A 74 15.73 -6.33 7.50
CA ILE A 74 14.63 -6.00 6.60
C ILE A 74 15.14 -5.81 5.18
N PHE A 75 16.21 -5.04 5.00
CA PHE A 75 16.84 -4.83 3.70
C PHE A 75 17.26 -6.15 3.05
N ALA A 76 17.72 -7.12 3.84
CA ALA A 76 18.13 -8.41 3.34
C ALA A 76 16.97 -9.35 3.03
N VAL A 77 15.81 -9.20 3.68
CA VAL A 77 14.63 -10.04 3.43
C VAL A 77 13.66 -9.44 2.41
N ALA A 78 13.68 -8.12 2.22
CA ALA A 78 12.77 -7.41 1.30
C ALA A 78 12.71 -8.04 -0.11
N PRO A 79 13.81 -8.52 -0.72
CA PRO A 79 13.76 -9.18 -2.03
C PRO A 79 12.96 -10.49 -2.08
N PHE A 80 12.64 -11.12 -0.94
CA PHE A 80 11.79 -12.32 -0.90
C PHE A 80 10.30 -12.02 -0.98
N TYR A 81 9.91 -10.75 -0.89
CA TYR A 81 8.51 -10.33 -0.90
C TYR A 81 8.19 -9.58 -2.20
N PRO A 82 6.96 -9.74 -2.74
CA PRO A 82 6.52 -8.96 -3.89
C PRO A 82 6.53 -7.45 -3.61
N ALA A 83 6.17 -7.05 -2.39
CA ALA A 83 6.23 -5.68 -1.91
C ALA A 83 6.41 -5.63 -0.40
N VAL A 84 7.00 -4.53 0.08
CA VAL A 84 7.07 -4.21 1.51
C VAL A 84 5.92 -3.27 1.85
N VAL A 85 5.08 -3.66 2.82
CA VAL A 85 3.88 -2.93 3.22
C VAL A 85 4.18 -2.06 4.43
N PHE A 86 3.96 -0.76 4.34
CA PHE A 86 4.05 0.16 5.48
C PHE A 86 2.66 0.63 5.87
N VAL A 87 2.27 0.43 7.13
CA VAL A 87 0.97 0.81 7.67
C VAL A 87 1.13 1.90 8.71
N GLY A 88 0.63 3.09 8.41
CA GLY A 88 0.69 4.25 9.31
C GLY A 88 2.10 4.76 9.59
N VAL A 89 3.07 4.46 8.72
CA VAL A 89 4.43 4.99 8.81
C VAL A 89 4.52 6.27 8.01
N ASN A 90 4.95 7.35 8.66
CA ASN A 90 4.94 8.71 8.12
C ASN A 90 6.35 9.27 7.88
N ASP A 91 7.37 8.61 8.42
CA ASP A 91 8.76 8.99 8.24
C ASP A 91 9.32 8.30 6.99
N ASN A 92 9.35 9.04 5.88
CA ASN A 92 9.85 8.51 4.61
C ASN A 92 11.36 8.23 4.66
N LYS A 93 12.14 8.93 5.50
CA LYS A 93 13.58 8.64 5.66
C LYS A 93 13.77 7.30 6.36
N LEU A 94 12.95 7.06 7.38
CA LEU A 94 12.90 5.77 8.05
C LEU A 94 12.51 4.67 7.07
N MET A 95 11.45 4.85 6.27
CA MET A 95 11.08 3.89 5.21
C MET A 95 12.25 3.61 4.25
N GLN A 96 12.92 4.65 3.75
CA GLN A 96 14.07 4.51 2.85
C GLN A 96 15.23 3.73 3.46
N SER A 97 15.41 3.77 4.79
CA SER A 97 16.47 2.99 5.46
C SER A 97 16.27 1.47 5.36
N PHE A 98 15.05 1.00 5.05
CA PHE A 98 14.71 -0.41 4.92
C PHE A 98 14.75 -0.92 3.48
N LEU A 99 14.89 -0.02 2.50
CA LEU A 99 14.54 -0.31 1.11
C LEU A 99 15.72 -0.03 0.17
N THR A 100 15.84 -0.84 -0.88
CA THR A 100 16.56 -0.41 -2.08
C THR A 100 15.66 0.51 -2.91
N PRO A 101 16.21 1.37 -3.79
CA PRO A 101 15.41 2.16 -4.72
C PRO A 101 14.49 1.32 -5.63
N SER A 102 14.83 0.04 -5.86
CA SER A 102 14.03 -0.89 -6.66
C SER A 102 13.01 -1.70 -5.85
N THR A 103 13.03 -1.67 -4.52
CA THR A 103 12.12 -2.47 -3.70
C THR A 103 10.68 -1.96 -3.85
N PRO A 104 9.73 -2.77 -4.31
CA PRO A 104 8.34 -2.36 -4.42
C PRO A 104 7.74 -2.05 -3.05
N VAL A 105 7.00 -0.95 -2.95
CA VAL A 105 6.41 -0.46 -1.70
C VAL A 105 4.89 -0.41 -1.82
N ALA A 106 4.21 -0.96 -0.82
CA ALA A 106 2.81 -0.70 -0.57
C ALA A 106 2.71 0.23 0.65
N TRP A 107 1.95 1.32 0.54
CA TRP A 107 1.72 2.20 1.68
C TRP A 107 0.23 2.23 2.03
N HIS A 108 -0.06 2.04 3.30
CA HIS A 108 -1.39 2.09 3.87
C HIS A 108 -1.41 3.21 4.91
N SER A 109 -2.27 4.18 4.67
CA SER A 109 -2.70 5.11 5.70
C SER A 109 -3.26 4.35 6.92
N SER A 110 -3.14 4.97 8.09
CA SER A 110 -3.75 4.47 9.32
C SER A 110 -4.42 5.63 10.04
N THR A 111 -5.70 5.46 10.35
CA THR A 111 -6.49 6.43 11.13
C THR A 111 -6.00 6.61 12.56
N ARG A 112 -5.11 5.73 13.05
CA ARG A 112 -4.62 5.73 14.44
C ARG A 112 -3.51 6.74 14.71
N LYS A 113 -2.68 7.06 13.71
CA LYS A 113 -1.58 8.01 13.86
C LYS A 113 -1.93 9.32 13.14
N TYR A 114 -1.62 10.44 13.79
CA TYR A 114 -1.71 11.74 13.15
C TYR A 114 -0.71 11.78 12.00
N LEU A 115 -1.24 11.85 10.79
CA LEU A 115 -0.43 12.04 9.60
C LEU A 115 0.17 13.46 9.60
N PRO A 116 1.41 13.61 9.08
CA PRO A 116 2.15 14.85 9.17
C PRO A 116 1.51 15.92 8.29
N LYS A 117 1.22 17.08 8.88
CA LYS A 117 0.94 18.29 8.12
C LYS A 117 2.26 19.03 7.86
N PRO A 118 2.50 19.58 6.66
CA PRO A 118 1.58 19.63 5.52
C PRO A 118 1.58 18.35 4.67
N TRP A 119 0.38 17.94 4.21
CA TRP A 119 0.15 16.75 3.38
C TRP A 119 0.88 16.77 2.04
N ASP A 120 0.91 17.94 1.41
CA ASP A 120 1.51 18.15 0.09
C ASP A 120 2.99 17.73 0.07
N ALA A 121 3.77 18.24 1.02
CA ALA A 121 5.18 17.89 1.14
C ALA A 121 5.39 16.41 1.49
N TRP A 122 4.42 15.77 2.16
CA TRP A 122 4.50 14.37 2.50
C TRP A 122 4.25 13.46 1.28
N TYR A 123 3.19 13.70 0.51
CA TYR A 123 2.91 12.95 -0.73
C TYR A 123 4.01 13.14 -1.79
N SER A 124 4.56 14.36 -1.90
CA SER A 124 5.71 14.62 -2.76
C SER A 124 6.93 13.78 -2.37
N ARG A 125 7.24 13.67 -1.07
CA ARG A 125 8.31 12.78 -0.60
C ARG A 125 7.97 11.32 -0.80
N LEU A 126 6.71 10.92 -0.69
CA LEU A 126 6.29 9.53 -0.91
C LEU A 126 6.54 9.10 -2.36
N ALA A 127 6.48 10.05 -3.31
CA ALA A 127 6.74 9.80 -4.73
C ALA A 127 8.19 9.43 -5.04
N THR A 128 9.11 9.61 -4.07
CA THR A 128 10.50 9.17 -4.19
C THR A 128 10.68 7.66 -3.97
N LEU A 129 9.65 6.96 -3.50
CA LEU A 129 9.67 5.51 -3.31
C LEU A 129 9.17 4.80 -4.56
N ASN A 130 9.58 3.55 -4.75
CA ASN A 130 8.99 2.66 -5.76
C ASN A 130 7.60 2.16 -5.31
N LEU A 131 6.66 3.10 -5.22
CA LEU A 131 5.31 2.85 -4.71
C LEU A 131 4.46 2.12 -5.76
N VAL A 132 4.06 0.89 -5.43
CA VAL A 132 3.22 0.03 -6.29
C VAL A 132 1.76 -0.02 -5.81
N LEU A 133 1.50 0.21 -4.53
CA LEU A 133 0.15 0.26 -3.98
C LEU A 133 0.02 1.43 -3.01
N LEU A 134 -1.07 2.20 -3.15
CA LEU A 134 -1.43 3.30 -2.27
C LEU A 134 -2.83 3.05 -1.70
N HIS A 135 -2.91 2.82 -0.40
CA HIS A 135 -4.16 2.63 0.35
C HIS A 135 -4.43 3.84 1.25
N GLU A 136 -5.47 4.59 0.95
CA GLU A 136 -5.86 5.80 1.67
C GLU A 136 -7.19 5.62 2.42
N GLU A 137 -7.17 6.02 3.70
CA GLU A 137 -8.27 6.11 4.64
C GLU A 137 -8.27 7.53 5.18
N GLY A 138 -9.15 8.38 4.66
CA GLY A 138 -9.00 9.80 4.92
C GLY A 138 -10.21 10.68 4.68
N ARG A 139 -10.03 11.93 5.08
CA ARG A 139 -10.95 13.02 4.77
C ARG A 139 -10.73 13.49 3.34
N ALA A 140 -11.72 14.19 2.79
CA ALA A 140 -11.70 14.63 1.39
C ALA A 140 -10.54 15.58 1.07
N ASP A 141 -10.12 16.42 2.01
CA ASP A 141 -8.97 17.30 1.86
C ASP A 141 -7.66 16.53 1.66
N THR A 142 -7.45 15.44 2.42
CA THR A 142 -6.27 14.58 2.24
C THR A 142 -6.30 13.86 0.89
N VAL A 143 -7.46 13.33 0.49
CA VAL A 143 -7.59 12.61 -0.79
C VAL A 143 -7.40 13.56 -1.97
N ASP A 144 -7.90 14.79 -1.94
CA ASP A 144 -7.68 15.75 -3.01
C ASP A 144 -6.20 16.08 -3.19
N VAL A 145 -5.47 16.26 -2.09
CA VAL A 145 -4.01 16.45 -2.14
C VAL A 145 -3.33 15.22 -2.73
N MET A 146 -3.65 14.02 -2.25
CA MET A 146 -3.13 12.76 -2.80
C MET A 146 -3.36 12.67 -4.31
N VAL A 147 -4.58 12.98 -4.77
CA VAL A 147 -4.97 12.96 -6.19
C VAL A 147 -4.09 13.89 -7.03
N ALA A 148 -3.73 15.06 -6.51
CA ALA A 148 -2.85 15.99 -7.21
C ALA A 148 -1.42 15.46 -7.40
N HIS A 149 -0.97 14.52 -6.55
CA HIS A 149 0.35 13.89 -6.63
C HIS A 149 0.37 12.58 -7.43
N LEU A 150 -0.79 12.01 -7.79
CA LEU A 150 -0.86 10.74 -8.52
C LEU A 150 0.02 10.66 -9.78
N PRO A 151 0.09 11.70 -10.64
CA PRO A 151 0.97 11.68 -11.82
C PRO A 151 2.46 11.49 -11.54
N GLN A 152 2.92 11.67 -10.30
CA GLN A 152 4.32 11.49 -9.91
C GLN A 152 4.66 10.02 -9.58
N TYR A 153 3.65 9.17 -9.31
CA TYR A 153 3.87 7.78 -8.95
C TYR A 153 3.98 6.88 -10.19
N MET A 154 5.16 6.91 -10.83
CA MET A 154 5.43 6.20 -12.09
C MET A 154 5.25 4.67 -12.03
N HIS A 155 5.32 4.09 -10.83
CA HIS A 155 5.25 2.65 -10.61
C HIS A 155 3.93 2.21 -9.95
N LEU A 156 2.98 3.11 -9.76
CA LEU A 156 1.74 2.82 -9.04
C LEU A 156 0.84 1.88 -9.86
N GLN A 157 0.51 0.74 -9.26
CA GLN A 157 -0.27 -0.34 -9.88
C GLN A 157 -1.62 -0.58 -9.20
N SER A 158 -1.83 -0.05 -8.00
CA SER A 158 -3.10 -0.15 -7.29
C SER A 158 -3.34 1.10 -6.45
N ILE A 159 -4.59 1.56 -6.46
CA ILE A 159 -5.10 2.59 -5.53
C ILE A 159 -6.30 2.00 -4.83
N GLU A 160 -6.24 2.01 -3.50
CA GLU A 160 -7.32 1.56 -2.64
C GLU A 160 -7.81 2.74 -1.80
N LEU A 161 -9.10 3.04 -1.90
CA LEU A 161 -9.73 4.12 -1.13
C LEU A 161 -10.75 3.49 -0.19
N ALA A 162 -10.44 3.46 1.11
CA ALA A 162 -11.30 2.91 2.13
C ALA A 162 -11.87 4.03 3.00
N PHE A 163 -13.19 4.05 3.20
CA PHE A 163 -13.87 5.08 4.02
C PHE A 163 -13.60 6.55 3.63
N CYS A 164 -13.06 6.78 2.43
CA CYS A 164 -12.74 8.10 1.92
C CYS A 164 -13.99 8.88 1.51
N ARG A 165 -14.00 10.17 1.81
CA ARG A 165 -14.89 11.13 1.16
C ARG A 165 -14.11 11.74 0.00
N VAL A 166 -14.72 11.84 -1.17
CA VAL A 166 -14.12 12.50 -2.34
C VAL A 166 -15.11 13.50 -2.89
N PHE A 167 -14.65 14.69 -3.28
CA PHE A 167 -15.52 15.65 -3.94
C PHE A 167 -15.79 15.26 -5.39
N SER A 168 -14.83 14.61 -6.04
CA SER A 168 -14.96 14.09 -7.39
C SER A 168 -14.07 12.86 -7.61
N LEU A 169 -14.61 11.83 -8.25
CA LEU A 169 -13.85 10.68 -8.73
C LEU A 169 -13.19 10.93 -10.10
N THR A 170 -13.54 12.02 -10.79
CA THR A 170 -13.10 12.27 -12.16
C THR A 170 -11.58 12.28 -12.30
N PRO A 171 -10.79 12.97 -11.44
CA PRO A 171 -9.34 12.98 -11.63
C PRO A 171 -8.69 11.62 -11.36
N ILE A 172 -9.22 10.84 -10.41
CA ILE A 172 -8.78 9.46 -10.16
C ILE A 172 -9.05 8.59 -11.39
N LEU A 173 -10.27 8.65 -11.94
CA LEU A 173 -10.63 7.88 -13.13
C LEU A 173 -9.83 8.31 -14.36
N GLN A 174 -9.51 9.60 -14.49
CA GLN A 174 -8.62 10.10 -15.54
C GLN A 174 -7.21 9.54 -15.37
N PHE A 175 -6.66 9.54 -14.16
CA PHE A 175 -5.36 8.95 -13.89
C PHE A 175 -5.34 7.45 -14.18
N VAL A 176 -6.37 6.71 -13.71
CA VAL A 176 -6.55 5.27 -13.94
C VAL A 176 -6.54 4.91 -15.43
N ARG A 177 -7.09 5.77 -16.29
CA ARG A 177 -7.09 5.56 -17.76
C ARG A 177 -5.69 5.61 -18.38
N HIS A 178 -4.75 6.33 -17.77
CA HIS A 178 -3.39 6.47 -18.27
C HIS A 178 -2.42 5.47 -17.67
N LEU A 179 -2.75 4.89 -16.52
CA LEU A 179 -1.96 3.82 -15.96
C LEU A 179 -2.26 2.50 -16.68
N THR A 180 -1.22 1.67 -16.83
CA THR A 180 -1.36 0.22 -17.04
C THR A 180 -1.82 -0.45 -15.75
N LEU A 181 -2.94 0.01 -15.17
CA LEU A 181 -3.52 -0.60 -13.98
C LEU A 181 -4.06 -1.98 -14.30
N THR A 182 -3.68 -2.94 -13.47
CA THR A 182 -4.19 -4.31 -13.58
C THR A 182 -5.42 -4.50 -12.69
N THR A 183 -5.65 -3.67 -11.66
CA THR A 183 -6.77 -3.85 -10.71
C THR A 183 -7.23 -2.54 -10.10
N LEU A 184 -8.55 -2.30 -10.10
CA LEU A 184 -9.22 -1.26 -9.32
C LEU A 184 -10.21 -1.97 -8.40
N ALA A 185 -9.91 -2.04 -7.10
CA ALA A 185 -10.77 -2.72 -6.12
C ALA A 185 -11.51 -1.69 -5.25
N PRO A 186 -12.80 -1.39 -5.53
CA PRO A 186 -13.61 -0.56 -4.64
C PRO A 186 -13.97 -1.37 -3.38
N ASN A 187 -13.13 -1.33 -2.36
CA ASN A 187 -13.46 -1.87 -1.04
C ASN A 187 -14.47 -0.94 -0.34
N TYR A 188 -15.75 -1.30 -0.37
CA TYR A 188 -16.84 -0.65 0.38
C TYR A 188 -16.78 0.90 0.42
N THR A 189 -16.59 1.55 -0.73
CA THR A 189 -16.79 3.00 -0.81
C THR A 189 -18.29 3.27 -0.71
N ARG A 190 -18.76 3.66 0.49
CA ARG A 190 -20.09 4.23 0.66
C ARG A 190 -20.09 5.63 0.07
N THR A 191 -20.02 5.73 -1.25
CA THR A 191 -20.03 6.99 -2.00
C THR A 191 -21.43 7.59 -1.88
N ARG A 192 -21.69 8.33 -0.80
CA ARG A 192 -22.88 9.18 -0.71
C ARG A 192 -22.60 10.38 -1.62
N LEU A 193 -22.90 10.23 -2.90
CA LEU A 193 -22.98 11.37 -3.82
C LEU A 193 -24.06 12.30 -3.28
N GLN A 194 -23.65 13.31 -2.50
CA GLN A 194 -24.49 14.49 -2.32
C GLN A 194 -24.39 15.23 -3.64
N THR A 195 -25.31 14.94 -4.55
CA THR A 195 -25.63 15.86 -5.63
C THR A 195 -26.10 17.14 -4.96
N THR A 196 -25.20 18.10 -4.82
CA THR A 196 -25.58 19.48 -4.56
C THR A 196 -26.33 19.94 -5.80
N THR A 197 -27.64 19.71 -5.83
CA THR A 197 -28.53 20.35 -6.78
C THR A 197 -28.46 21.83 -6.47
N THR A 198 -27.57 22.55 -7.16
CA THR A 198 -27.60 24.00 -7.23
C THR A 198 -28.96 24.35 -7.82
N ARG A 199 -29.86 24.79 -6.95
CA ARG A 199 -31.21 25.22 -7.30
C ARG A 199 -31.05 26.52 -8.09
N VAL A 200 -30.90 26.41 -9.40
CA VAL A 200 -31.02 27.54 -10.31
C VAL A 200 -32.46 28.02 -10.18
N GLY A 201 -32.66 29.18 -9.59
CA GLY A 201 -33.96 29.83 -9.49
C GLY A 201 -34.47 30.12 -10.90
N SER A 202 -35.33 29.24 -11.42
CA SER A 202 -36.16 29.53 -12.57
C SER A 202 -37.37 30.32 -12.11
N THR A 203 -37.37 31.61 -12.43
CA THR A 203 -38.57 32.45 -12.49
C THR A 203 -39.58 31.81 -13.44
N TRP A 204 -40.71 31.37 -12.88
CA TRP A 204 -41.87 30.92 -13.66
C TRP A 204 -42.65 32.13 -14.18
N PRO A 205 -43.06 32.14 -15.45
CA PRO A 205 -44.08 33.06 -15.92
C PRO A 205 -45.46 32.54 -15.52
N SER A 206 -46.22 33.42 -14.90
CA SER A 206 -47.64 33.28 -14.57
C SER A 206 -48.45 32.94 -15.83
N ARG A 207 -49.35 31.95 -15.75
CA ARG A 207 -50.51 31.89 -16.65
C ARG A 207 -51.80 31.49 -15.91
N PRO A 208 -52.96 31.97 -16.40
CA PRO A 208 -54.18 32.04 -15.63
C PRO A 208 -55.17 30.89 -15.91
N SER A 209 -55.98 30.64 -14.88
CA SER A 209 -57.42 30.37 -14.89
C SER A 209 -58.05 29.39 -15.89
N THR A 210 -58.60 28.31 -15.29
CA THR A 210 -59.91 27.66 -15.54
C THR A 210 -60.33 27.29 -16.95
N PHE A 211 -60.72 26.02 -17.14
CA PHE A 211 -62.08 25.66 -17.58
C PHE A 211 -62.43 24.21 -17.19
N LYS A 212 -63.64 24.03 -16.65
CA LYS A 212 -64.34 22.76 -16.46
C LYS A 212 -65.22 22.51 -17.68
N ILE A 213 -65.28 21.27 -18.20
CA ILE A 213 -66.37 20.28 -18.00
C ILE A 213 -65.69 18.91 -18.02
#